data_AF-A0A937R7D1-F1
#
_entry.id   AF-A0A937R7D1-F1
#
_cell.length_a   1.000
_cell.length_b   1.000
_cell.length_c   1.000
_cell.angle_alpha   90.00
_cell.angle_beta   90.00
_cell.angle_gamma   90.00
#
_symmetry.space_group_name_H-M   'P 1'
#
loop_
_entity.id
_entity.type
_entity.pdbx_description
1 polymer ?
#
loop_
_entity_poly.entity_id
_entity_poly.type
_entity_poly.pdbx_seq_one_letter_code
_entity_poly.pdbx_strand_id
1 'polypeptide(L)'
;MLIVTVTLNTSVDRTVAVPGFAIGTHLKGTLVSCQPAGKGVNVSRGLAGLGVPSVVAGFVGQREATWFHDSFADLPATVALTPVDSSTRTCTTLLDPTSGTDTHVREAGPTVGPHHVA
;
A
#
# COMPACT_ATOMS: atom_id res chain seq x y z
N MET A 1 3.17 -24.46 10.10
CA MET A 1 1.85 -23.79 10.19
C MET A 1 1.75 -22.79 9.05
N LEU A 2 0.60 -22.68 8.38
CA LEU A 2 0.38 -21.71 7.30
C LEU A 2 -0.30 -20.46 7.85
N ILE A 3 0.28 -19.28 7.61
CA ILE A 3 -0.33 -17.98 7.95
C ILE A 3 -0.79 -17.29 6.67
N VAL A 4 -2.06 -16.93 6.60
CA VAL A 4 -2.62 -16.13 5.50
C VAL A 4 -3.01 -14.77 6.05
N THR A 5 -2.50 -13.72 5.43
CA THR A 5 -2.90 -12.34 5.69
C THR A 5 -3.82 -11.87 4.59
N VAL A 6 -4.95 -11.24 4.94
CA VAL A 6 -5.96 -10.79 3.97
C VAL A 6 -6.00 -9.26 3.93
N THR A 7 -6.03 -8.68 2.74
CA THR A 7 -6.23 -7.25 2.50
C THR A 7 -7.15 -7.00 1.32
N LEU A 8 -8.42 -6.73 1.63
CA LEU A 8 -9.44 -6.45 0.62
C LEU A 8 -9.29 -5.07 -0.02
N ASN A 9 -8.49 -4.18 0.57
CA ASN A 9 -8.33 -2.80 0.12
C ASN A 9 -6.86 -2.38 0.24
N THR A 10 -6.03 -3.01 -0.60
CA THR A 10 -4.60 -2.68 -0.76
C THR A 10 -4.44 -1.20 -1.10
N SER A 11 -3.26 -0.66 -0.83
CA SER A 11 -2.93 0.73 -1.14
C SER A 11 -1.53 0.85 -1.70
N VAL A 12 -1.29 1.93 -2.43
CA VAL A 12 0.05 2.47 -2.63
C VAL A 12 0.23 3.56 -1.59
N ASP A 13 1.10 3.32 -0.61
CA ASP A 13 1.39 4.30 0.42
C ASP A 13 2.50 5.24 -0.09
N ARG A 14 2.18 6.53 -0.18
CA ARG A 14 3.09 7.59 -0.61
C ARG A 14 3.35 8.52 0.56
N THR A 15 4.61 8.76 0.86
CA THR A 15 5.01 9.79 1.83
C THR A 15 5.68 10.93 1.08
N VAL A 16 5.19 12.15 1.27
CA VAL A 16 5.73 13.36 0.64
C VAL A 16 6.09 14.35 1.73
N ALA A 17 7.35 14.77 1.78
CA ALA A 17 7.77 15.87 2.63
C ALA A 17 7.36 17.20 1.98
N VAL A 18 6.59 18.01 2.71
CA VAL A 18 6.07 19.31 2.29
C VAL A 18 6.34 20.33 3.40
N PRO A 19 7.54 20.95 3.44
CA PRO A 19 7.88 21.95 4.45
C PRO A 19 6.94 23.15 4.41
N GLY A 20 6.34 23.50 5.55
CA GLY A 20 5.38 24.59 5.68
C GLY A 20 4.05 24.27 5.00
N PHE A 21 3.46 23.11 5.29
CA PHE A 21 2.20 22.71 4.69
C PHE A 21 1.08 23.70 5.03
N ALA A 22 0.42 24.22 3.99
CA ALA A 22 -0.63 25.23 4.10
C ALA A 22 -1.75 24.98 3.07
N ILE A 23 -2.99 25.01 3.55
CA ILE A 23 -4.19 24.81 2.73
C ILE A 23 -4.36 25.97 1.75
N GLY A 24 -4.79 25.66 0.52
CA GLY A 24 -5.11 26.68 -0.50
C GLY A 24 -3.89 27.29 -1.18
N THR A 25 -2.70 26.69 -1.03
CA THR A 25 -1.45 27.18 -1.62
C THR A 25 -0.82 26.16 -2.56
N HIS A 26 0.10 26.62 -3.41
CA HIS A 26 0.97 25.75 -4.21
C HIS A 26 2.27 25.51 -3.46
N LEU A 27 2.54 24.25 -3.13
CA LEU A 27 3.70 23.87 -2.32
C LEU A 27 4.60 22.91 -3.10
N LYS A 28 5.90 23.00 -2.85
CA LYS A 28 6.87 22.06 -3.38
C LYS A 28 7.01 20.88 -2.43
N GLY A 29 6.61 19.69 -2.89
CA GLY A 29 6.80 18.44 -2.17
C GLY A 29 8.01 17.65 -2.68
N THR A 30 8.59 16.83 -1.81
CA THR A 30 9.60 15.83 -2.16
C THR A 30 9.07 14.44 -1.82
N LEU A 31 9.03 13.52 -2.79
CA LEU A 31 8.63 12.13 -2.52
C LEU A 31 9.70 11.46 -1.66
N VAL A 32 9.30 11.03 -0.46
CA VAL A 32 10.16 10.34 0.51
C VAL A 32 10.06 8.83 0.31
N SER A 33 8.85 8.31 0.12
CA SER A 33 8.60 6.90 -0.12
C SER A 33 7.35 6.67 -0.95
N CYS A 34 7.34 5.55 -1.68
CA CYS A 34 6.20 5.07 -2.46
C CYS A 34 6.28 3.54 -2.44
N GLN A 35 5.34 2.87 -1.78
CA GLN A 35 5.43 1.43 -1.54
C GLN A 35 4.07 0.73 -1.64
N PRO A 36 4.03 -0.53 -2.12
CA PRO A 36 2.85 -1.39 -2.02
C PRO A 36 2.52 -1.68 -0.55
N ALA A 37 1.27 -1.47 -0.19
CA ALA A 37 0.83 -1.42 1.19
C ALA A 37 -0.61 -1.92 1.38
N GLY A 38 -1.07 -1.81 2.63
CA GLY A 38 -2.31 -2.38 3.13
C GLY A 38 -2.02 -3.19 4.39
N LYS A 39 -3.02 -3.35 5.28
CA LYS A 39 -2.77 -3.92 6.61
C LYS A 39 -2.16 -5.33 6.56
N GLY A 40 -2.73 -6.24 5.76
CA GLY A 40 -2.24 -7.61 5.59
C GLY A 40 -0.91 -7.68 4.84
N VAL A 41 -0.69 -6.79 3.86
CA VAL A 41 0.61 -6.59 3.21
C VAL A 41 1.68 -6.24 4.26
N ASN A 42 1.40 -5.27 5.12
CA ASN A 42 2.31 -4.83 6.18
C ASN A 42 2.50 -5.90 7.28
N VAL A 43 1.44 -6.63 7.64
CA VAL A 43 1.56 -7.79 8.55
C VAL A 43 2.48 -8.84 7.97
N SER A 44 2.35 -9.18 6.68
CA SER A 44 3.25 -10.14 6.04
C SER A 44 4.69 -9.65 5.94
N ARG A 45 4.92 -8.36 5.70
CA ARG A 45 6.27 -7.77 5.82
C ARG A 45 6.82 -7.89 7.25
N GLY A 46 5.99 -7.67 8.26
CA GLY A 46 6.37 -7.87 9.67
C GLY A 46 6.72 -9.33 10.00
N LEU A 47 5.91 -10.27 9.54
CA LEU A 47 6.17 -11.71 9.69
C LEU A 47 7.47 -12.13 8.99
N ALA A 48 7.70 -11.61 7.77
CA ALA A 48 8.95 -11.83 7.05
C ALA A 48 10.18 -11.35 7.81
N GLY A 49 10.10 -10.18 8.45
CA GLY A 49 11.17 -9.67 9.33
C GLY A 49 11.45 -10.54 10.56
N LEU A 50 10.48 -11.36 10.97
CA LEU A 50 10.63 -12.36 12.04
C LEU A 50 11.01 -13.76 11.51
N GLY A 51 11.26 -13.90 10.20
CA GLY A 51 11.54 -15.18 9.55
C GLY A 51 10.34 -16.13 9.46
N VAL A 52 9.11 -15.62 9.67
CA VAL A 52 7.88 -16.42 9.64
C VAL A 52 7.24 -16.33 8.25
N PRO A 53 7.02 -17.46 7.55
CA PRO A 53 6.45 -17.43 6.22
C PRO A 53 4.95 -17.14 6.23
N SER A 54 4.47 -16.40 5.21
CA SER A 54 3.06 -16.07 5.05
C SER A 54 2.59 -16.05 3.59
N VAL A 55 1.27 -16.02 3.41
CA VAL A 55 0.62 -15.74 2.12
C VAL A 55 -0.17 -14.44 2.24
N VAL A 56 0.04 -13.52 1.30
CA VAL A 56 -0.74 -12.27 1.19
C VAL A 56 -1.84 -12.46 0.17
N ALA A 57 -3.09 -12.42 0.60
CA ALA A 57 -4.27 -12.53 -0.25
C ALA A 57 -5.13 -11.27 -0.20
N GLY A 58 -5.93 -11.03 -1.23
CA GLY A 58 -6.73 -9.81 -1.34
C GLY A 58 -6.91 -9.33 -2.77
N PHE A 59 -7.21 -8.05 -2.93
CA PHE A 59 -7.41 -7.43 -4.25
C PHE A 59 -6.31 -6.42 -4.55
N VAL A 60 -5.88 -6.33 -5.80
CA VAL A 60 -4.89 -5.37 -6.28
C VAL A 60 -5.30 -4.87 -7.66
N GLY A 61 -5.08 -3.60 -7.97
CA GLY A 61 -5.27 -3.13 -9.34
C GLY A 61 -4.36 -3.85 -10.32
N GLN A 62 -4.90 -4.18 -11.50
CA GLN A 62 -4.18 -4.93 -12.54
C GLN A 62 -2.80 -4.33 -12.88
N ARG A 63 -2.69 -2.99 -12.85
CA ARG A 63 -1.46 -2.27 -13.19
C ARG A 63 -0.40 -2.36 -12.09
N GLU A 64 -0.82 -2.44 -10.84
CA GLU A 64 0.08 -2.47 -9.69
C GLU A 64 0.45 -3.91 -9.27
N ALA A 65 -0.24 -4.93 -9.80
CA ALA A 65 -0.06 -6.33 -9.42
C ALA A 65 1.40 -6.81 -9.47
N THR A 66 2.12 -6.56 -10.56
CA THR A 66 3.53 -6.93 -10.70
C THR A 66 4.40 -6.24 -9.64
N TRP A 67 4.15 -4.95 -9.38
CA TRP A 67 4.90 -4.21 -8.38
C TRP A 67 4.67 -4.74 -6.96
N PHE A 68 3.44 -5.15 -6.62
CA PHE A 68 3.17 -5.85 -5.37
C PHE A 68 3.96 -7.16 -5.29
N HIS A 69 3.95 -7.98 -6.33
CA HIS A 69 4.73 -9.22 -6.39
C HIS A 69 6.24 -8.97 -6.19
N ASP A 70 6.82 -8.07 -6.97
CA ASP A 70 8.26 -7.77 -6.92
C ASP A 70 8.67 -7.23 -5.55
N SER A 71 7.78 -6.51 -4.86
CA SER A 71 8.05 -5.96 -3.53
C SER A 71 8.20 -6.99 -2.41
N PHE A 72 7.95 -8.28 -2.71
CA PHE A 72 8.12 -9.43 -1.81
C PHE A 72 9.15 -10.44 -2.34
N ALA A 73 9.85 -10.18 -3.45
CA ALA A 73 10.71 -11.17 -4.12
C ALA A 73 11.77 -11.81 -3.19
N ASP A 74 12.33 -11.03 -2.27
CA ASP A 74 13.37 -11.48 -1.33
C ASP A 74 12.83 -11.78 0.09
N LEU A 75 11.51 -11.83 0.25
CA LEU A 75 10.86 -12.08 1.54
C LEU A 75 10.28 -13.49 1.57
N PRO A 76 10.22 -14.17 2.73
CA PRO A 76 9.54 -15.45 2.87
C PRO A 76 8.01 -15.29 2.84
N ALA A 77 7.46 -14.64 1.81
CA ALA A 77 6.03 -14.45 1.65
C ALA A 77 5.60 -14.72 0.21
N THR A 78 4.49 -15.42 0.05
CA THR A 78 3.87 -15.63 -1.27
C THR A 78 2.79 -14.56 -1.49
N VAL A 79 2.83 -13.87 -2.61
CA VAL A 79 1.78 -12.93 -3.02
C VAL A 79 0.73 -13.69 -3.83
N ALA A 80 -0.51 -13.68 -3.35
CA ALA A 80 -1.68 -14.32 -3.94
C ALA A 80 -2.83 -13.29 -4.04
N LEU A 81 -2.52 -12.12 -4.60
CA LEU A 81 -3.48 -11.03 -4.80
C LEU A 81 -4.25 -11.24 -6.10
N THR A 82 -5.57 -11.07 -6.05
CA THR A 82 -6.45 -11.13 -7.22
C THR A 82 -6.47 -9.76 -7.90
N PRO A 83 -6.09 -9.68 -9.19
CA PRO A 83 -6.19 -8.44 -9.94
C PRO A 83 -7.64 -7.96 -10.13
N VAL A 84 -7.85 -6.64 -10.09
CA VAL A 84 -9.14 -5.98 -10.38
C VAL A 84 -8.99 -4.91 -11.44
N ASP A 85 -10.10 -4.56 -12.09
CA ASP A 85 -10.14 -3.68 -13.26
C ASP A 85 -9.70 -2.23 -12.98
N SER A 86 -9.85 -1.77 -11.73
CA SER A 86 -9.47 -0.42 -11.29
C SER A 86 -8.11 -0.41 -10.58
N SER A 87 -7.39 0.71 -10.65
CA SER A 87 -6.09 0.86 -9.98
C SER A 87 -6.21 0.71 -8.46
N THR A 88 -5.15 0.19 -7.85
CA THR A 88 -4.97 0.23 -6.39
C THR A 88 -4.98 1.69 -5.93
N ARG A 89 -5.76 1.99 -4.88
CA ARG A 89 -5.87 3.35 -4.31
C ARG A 89 -4.55 3.87 -3.76
N THR A 90 -4.42 5.19 -3.66
CA THR A 90 -3.28 5.82 -2.99
C THR A 90 -3.65 6.28 -1.58
N CYS A 91 -2.76 6.01 -0.62
CA CYS A 91 -2.74 6.68 0.67
C CYS A 91 -1.55 7.62 0.70
N THR A 92 -1.79 8.94 0.78
CA THR A 92 -0.73 9.94 0.83
C THR A 92 -0.58 10.50 2.24
N THR A 93 0.62 10.38 2.80
CA THR A 93 1.04 11.09 4.01
C THR A 93 1.87 12.30 3.62
N LEU A 94 1.40 13.48 3.99
CA LEU A 94 2.13 14.73 3.85
C LEU A 94 2.84 15.00 5.18
N LEU A 95 4.18 14.99 5.16
CA LEU A 95 5.00 15.30 6.32
C LEU A 95 5.44 16.76 6.25
N ASP A 96 5.11 17.56 7.25
CA ASP A 96 5.65 18.91 7.40
C ASP A 96 6.76 18.92 8.46
N PRO A 97 8.04 18.85 8.06
CA PRO A 97 9.15 18.89 9.01
C PRO A 97 9.32 20.25 9.70
N THR A 98 8.73 21.33 9.15
CA THR A 98 8.82 22.67 9.74
C THR A 98 7.96 22.75 10.99
N SER A 99 6.75 22.21 10.94
CA SER A 99 5.82 22.17 12.08
C SER A 99 5.90 20.86 12.88
N GLY A 100 6.55 19.82 12.36
CA GLY A 100 6.62 18.50 12.97
C GLY A 100 5.28 17.75 12.93
N THR A 101 4.44 18.03 11.93
CA THR A 101 3.09 17.45 11.81
C THR A 101 2.95 16.58 10.56
N ASP A 102 1.92 15.74 10.55
CA ASP A 102 1.55 14.91 9.41
C ASP A 102 0.05 15.05 9.06
N THR A 103 -0.24 14.99 7.76
CA THR A 103 -1.61 14.98 7.23
C THR A 103 -1.79 13.76 6.34
N HIS A 104 -2.88 13.01 6.55
CA HIS A 104 -3.16 11.77 5.84
C HIS A 104 -4.36 11.92 4.90
N VAL A 105 -4.12 11.76 3.61
CA VAL A 105 -5.14 11.76 2.56
C VAL A 105 -5.30 10.33 2.03
N ARG A 106 -6.51 9.77 2.13
CA ARG A 106 -6.79 8.39 1.72
C ARG A 106 -7.84 8.38 0.63
N GLU A 107 -7.49 7.84 -0.53
CA GLU A 107 -8.42 7.66 -1.64
C GLU A 107 -9.39 6.50 -1.37
N ALA A 108 -10.52 6.52 -2.06
CA ALA A 108 -11.44 5.39 -2.10
C ALA A 108 -10.75 4.18 -2.76
N GLY A 109 -11.09 2.97 -2.28
CA GLY A 109 -10.58 1.73 -2.84
C GLY A 109 -11.16 1.40 -4.22
N PRO A 110 -10.61 0.38 -4.88
CA PRO A 110 -11.14 -0.10 -6.15
C PRO A 110 -12.54 -0.70 -5.99
N THR A 111 -13.34 -0.64 -7.06
CA THR A 111 -14.62 -1.36 -7.13
C THR A 111 -14.35 -2.84 -7.41
N VAL A 112 -14.89 -3.72 -6.56
CA VAL A 112 -14.76 -5.17 -6.72
C VAL A 112 -16.11 -5.75 -7.15
N GLY A 113 -16.17 -6.23 -8.39
CA GLY A 113 -17.32 -6.95 -8.95
C GLY A 113 -17.32 -8.46 -8.66
N PRO A 114 -18.46 -9.17 -8.82
CA PRO A 114 -18.58 -10.60 -8.57
C PRO A 114 -17.60 -11.49 -9.34
N HIS A 115 -17.19 -11.10 -10.55
CA HIS A 115 -16.26 -11.86 -11.38
C HIS A 115 -14.84 -11.95 -10.79
N HIS A 116 -14.51 -11.09 -9.82
CA HIS A 116 -13.22 -11.14 -9.12
C HIS A 116 -13.21 -12.12 -7.93
N VAL A 117 -14.35 -12.71 -7.58
CA VAL A 117 -14.52 -13.52 -6.35
C VAL A 117 -14.91 -14.98 -6.68
N ALA A 118 -14.90 -15.35 -7.96
CA ALA A 118 -15.31 -16.66 -8.45
C ALA A 118 -14.23 -17.75 -8.24
#